data_AF-A0A9W4SQU6-F1
#
_entry.id   AF-A0A9W4SQU6-F1
#
_cell.length_a   1.000
_cell.length_b   1.000
_cell.length_c   1.000
_cell.angle_alpha   90.00
_cell.angle_beta   90.00
_cell.angle_gamma   90.00
#
_symmetry.space_group_name_H-M   'P 1'
#
loop_
_entity.id
_entity.type
_entity.pdbx_description
1 polymer ?
#
loop_
_entity_poly.entity_id
_entity_poly.type
_entity_poly.pdbx_seq_one_letter_code
_entity_poly.pdbx_strand_id
1 'polypeptide(L)'
;MPMEKKSTKDMKEMTKAERRAVQERQRAEKAARTVGGTTTKKGSQGSATSVVDNTSIFTHQEYSFTPSDSKHKEKQQKESKKESSKQVALFSHLEIAKGANTSLDIHPAVLVIGLQFAEFKICGANARCIATLTAFKKVIQDYKTPEGTTLSRHLPTHLSPQIKYLVNSRPMSVGMGNAIRHLKLEISTMDIDLADDDAKRLLCEKIDNFIRDRITFADRVIVDYGLQKIQDGDVILTYARSSVVQALLLEARAKGIRFKVIVVDSRPRLEGKRLLRRLVDAGISCTYAFLHAVGFALKDVSKVFLGAHAFMSNGALYSRVGTAMVAMMAKEKNIPVIVCCETYKFTERVQLDSFVMNEQGNPEEMVNVSTTSTPKAGLLDGWLHKPDLKLLNLLYDLTPSKYITTVITEVGMIPCTSVPVILREYK
;
A
#
# COMPACT_ATOMS: atom_id res chain seq x y z
N MET A 1 51.51 1.49 -34.85
CA MET A 1 50.61 1.56 -36.03
C MET A 1 49.19 1.79 -35.53
N PRO A 2 48.51 2.88 -35.93
CA PRO A 2 47.12 3.09 -35.58
C PRO A 2 46.24 2.23 -36.51
N MET A 3 45.30 1.45 -35.96
CA MET A 3 44.26 0.80 -36.76
C MET A 3 42.89 1.39 -36.44
N GLU A 4 42.18 1.69 -37.51
CA GLU A 4 40.91 2.41 -37.62
C GLU A 4 39.78 1.75 -36.82
N LYS A 5 38.98 2.59 -36.13
CA LYS A 5 37.67 2.18 -35.63
C LYS A 5 36.70 2.15 -36.82
N LYS A 6 36.38 0.96 -37.33
CA LYS A 6 35.34 0.79 -38.36
C LYS A 6 33.96 1.18 -37.83
N SER A 7 33.16 1.78 -38.71
CA SER A 7 31.87 2.36 -38.38
C SER A 7 30.78 1.28 -38.22
N THR A 8 29.67 1.62 -37.57
CA THR A 8 28.53 0.71 -37.34
C THR A 8 27.88 0.16 -38.63
N LYS A 9 28.16 0.77 -39.79
CA LYS A 9 27.69 0.29 -41.10
C LYS A 9 28.42 -0.98 -41.55
N ASP A 10 29.70 -1.13 -41.20
CA ASP A 10 30.57 -2.24 -41.65
C ASP A 10 30.29 -3.56 -40.91
N MET A 11 29.66 -3.47 -39.73
CA MET A 11 29.30 -4.64 -38.91
C MET A 11 28.09 -5.42 -39.46
N LYS A 12 27.32 -4.86 -40.40
CA LYS A 12 26.12 -5.52 -40.94
C LYS A 12 26.41 -6.55 -42.04
N GLU A 13 27.57 -6.46 -42.71
CA GLU A 13 27.97 -7.36 -43.80
C GLU A 13 28.83 -8.55 -43.35
N MET A 14 29.35 -8.53 -42.12
CA MET A 14 30.21 -9.61 -41.60
C MET A 14 29.42 -10.87 -41.24
N THR A 15 30.02 -12.04 -41.47
CA THR A 15 29.44 -13.33 -41.11
C THR A 15 29.38 -13.53 -39.59
N LYS A 16 28.48 -14.40 -39.11
CA LYS A 16 28.24 -14.62 -37.67
C LYS A 16 29.50 -15.10 -36.92
N ALA A 17 30.40 -15.81 -37.59
CA ALA A 17 31.67 -16.27 -37.03
C ALA A 17 32.65 -15.12 -36.80
N GLU A 18 32.77 -14.20 -37.77
CA GLU A 18 33.67 -13.05 -37.66
C GLU A 18 33.22 -12.05 -36.59
N ARG A 19 31.90 -11.85 -36.42
CA ARG A 19 31.37 -10.99 -35.34
C ARG A 19 31.72 -11.52 -33.95
N ARG A 20 31.71 -12.86 -33.77
CA ARG A 20 32.12 -13.49 -32.50
C ARG A 20 33.61 -13.31 -32.23
N ALA A 21 34.46 -13.47 -33.24
CA ALA A 21 35.91 -13.29 -33.11
C ALA A 21 36.28 -11.85 -32.72
N VAL A 22 35.59 -10.84 -33.28
CA VAL A 22 35.79 -9.43 -32.91
C VAL A 22 35.33 -9.16 -31.47
N GLN A 23 34.20 -9.75 -31.04
CA GLN A 23 33.70 -9.59 -29.67
C GLN A 23 34.62 -10.25 -28.63
N GLU A 24 35.20 -11.40 -28.94
CA GLU A 24 36.15 -12.08 -28.06
C GLU A 24 37.47 -11.32 -27.96
N ARG A 25 37.99 -10.77 -29.06
CA ARG A 25 39.18 -9.89 -29.02
C ARG A 25 38.95 -8.64 -28.18
N GLN A 26 37.77 -7.99 -28.29
CA GLN A 26 37.44 -6.82 -27.46
C GLN A 26 37.27 -7.15 -25.97
N ARG A 27 36.80 -8.36 -25.64
CA ARG A 27 36.75 -8.84 -24.25
C ARG A 27 38.14 -9.15 -23.70
N ALA A 28 39.01 -9.76 -24.51
CA ALA A 28 40.40 -10.04 -24.14
C ALA A 28 41.20 -8.75 -23.90
N GLU A 29 41.04 -7.71 -24.73
CA GLU A 29 41.69 -6.42 -24.52
C GLU A 29 41.18 -5.68 -23.27
N LYS A 30 39.88 -5.78 -22.96
CA LYS A 30 39.34 -5.22 -21.71
C LYS A 30 39.88 -5.95 -20.48
N ALA A 31 39.98 -7.28 -20.56
CA ALA A 31 40.56 -8.08 -19.48
C ALA A 31 42.05 -7.73 -19.25
N ALA A 32 42.82 -7.53 -20.32
CA ALA A 32 44.23 -7.13 -20.23
C ALA A 32 44.45 -5.74 -19.62
N ARG A 33 43.50 -4.81 -19.79
CA ARG A 33 43.57 -3.46 -19.18
C ARG A 33 43.32 -3.45 -17.67
N THR A 34 42.67 -4.47 -17.12
CA THR A 34 42.37 -4.56 -15.69
C THR A 34 43.51 -5.11 -14.82
N VAL A 35 44.57 -5.65 -15.43
CA VAL A 35 45.65 -6.33 -14.69
C VAL A 35 46.92 -5.45 -14.55
N GLY A 36 47.01 -4.33 -15.26
CA GLY A 36 48.16 -3.42 -15.20
C GLY A 36 47.95 -2.22 -14.28
N GLY A 37 47.97 -2.42 -12.95
CA GLY A 37 47.88 -1.32 -11.99
C GLY A 37 48.36 -1.69 -10.59
N THR A 38 49.68 -1.73 -10.37
CA THR A 38 50.29 -1.81 -9.03
C THR A 38 51.36 -0.74 -8.87
N THR A 39 51.29 0.06 -7.80
CA THR A 39 52.35 0.86 -7.13
C THR A 39 51.69 1.42 -5.85
N THR A 40 52.23 1.49 -4.63
CA THR A 40 53.44 0.99 -3.95
C THR A 40 53.21 1.24 -2.45
N LYS A 41 53.47 0.27 -1.56
CA LYS A 41 53.60 0.47 -0.11
C LYS A 41 55.09 0.58 0.24
N LYS A 42 55.47 1.54 1.08
CA LYS A 42 56.68 1.49 1.92
C LYS A 42 56.30 1.88 3.34
N GLY A 43 56.72 1.08 4.30
CA GLY A 43 56.61 1.36 5.73
C GLY A 43 57.96 1.77 6.34
N SER A 44 57.92 2.30 7.56
CA SER A 44 58.97 2.27 8.61
C SER A 44 58.39 3.04 9.81
N GLN A 45 58.21 2.36 10.94
CA GLN A 45 59.08 2.36 12.14
C GLN A 45 58.99 3.64 12.98
N GLY A 46 58.73 3.45 14.28
CA GLY A 46 58.55 4.51 15.25
C GLY A 46 59.85 5.08 15.83
N SER A 47 59.70 6.16 16.58
CA SER A 47 60.57 6.53 17.70
C SER A 47 59.84 7.57 18.56
N ALA A 48 60.06 7.46 19.87
CA ALA A 48 59.52 8.32 20.91
C ALA A 48 60.46 9.50 21.16
N THR A 49 59.91 10.69 21.43
CA THR A 49 60.54 11.68 22.32
C THR A 49 59.54 12.70 22.85
N SER A 50 59.70 12.98 24.15
CA SER A 50 59.02 13.92 25.05
C SER A 50 59.43 15.39 24.85
N VAL A 51 58.67 16.30 25.49
CA VAL A 51 58.97 17.69 26.01
C VAL A 51 57.71 18.56 25.77
N VAL A 52 56.83 18.88 26.74
CA VAL A 52 56.86 19.73 27.97
C VAL A 52 56.68 21.24 27.69
N ASP A 53 55.63 21.82 28.34
CA ASP A 53 55.36 23.22 28.74
C ASP A 53 55.11 24.32 27.67
N ASN A 54 54.30 25.37 27.85
CA ASN A 54 53.65 25.96 29.04
C ASN A 54 52.48 26.93 28.69
N THR A 55 51.48 26.98 29.58
CA THR A 55 50.61 28.10 30.07
C THR A 55 50.32 29.39 29.28
N SER A 56 49.02 29.79 29.24
CA SER A 56 48.47 30.97 29.98
C SER A 56 46.92 31.11 29.79
N ILE A 57 46.09 30.79 30.79
CA ILE A 57 45.38 31.66 31.78
C ILE A 57 44.38 32.69 31.19
N PHE A 58 43.06 32.48 31.32
CA PHE A 58 42.15 33.20 32.26
C PHE A 58 40.65 32.85 32.11
N THR A 59 40.09 32.42 33.26
CA THR A 59 38.72 32.59 33.83
C THR A 59 37.49 31.83 33.32
N HIS A 60 36.96 31.03 34.26
CA HIS A 60 35.66 30.37 34.34
C HIS A 60 34.46 31.33 34.33
N GLN A 61 33.37 30.88 33.71
CA GLN A 61 32.05 30.95 34.36
C GLN A 61 31.27 29.67 34.02
N GLU A 62 31.06 28.82 35.02
CA GLU A 62 30.24 27.61 34.92
C GLU A 62 28.76 27.98 34.83
N TYR A 63 28.08 27.44 33.82
CA TYR A 63 26.66 27.10 33.90
C TYR A 63 26.50 25.64 33.48
N SER A 64 26.09 24.82 34.44
CA SER A 64 25.79 23.40 34.31
C SER A 64 24.59 23.17 33.38
N PHE A 65 24.76 22.38 32.32
CA PHE A 65 23.66 21.78 31.56
C PHE A 65 23.73 20.26 31.67
N THR A 66 22.77 19.67 32.37
CA THR A 66 22.66 18.20 32.52
C THR A 66 22.26 17.53 31.21
N PRO A 67 22.78 16.33 30.88
CA PRO A 67 22.54 15.66 29.60
C PRO A 67 21.27 14.79 29.65
N SER A 68 20.12 15.31 29.20
CA SER A 68 18.87 14.54 29.11
C SER A 68 18.49 14.07 27.69
N ASP A 69 19.00 14.71 26.63
CA ASP A 69 18.57 14.41 25.24
C ASP A 69 19.37 13.31 24.52
N SER A 70 20.57 12.98 25.01
CA SER A 70 21.41 11.92 24.42
C SER A 70 20.90 10.51 24.75
N LYS A 71 20.30 10.31 25.93
CA LYS A 71 19.74 9.01 26.34
C LYS A 71 18.47 8.62 25.58
N HIS A 72 17.63 9.59 25.19
CA HIS A 72 16.41 9.31 24.41
C HIS A 72 16.71 8.88 22.97
N LYS A 73 17.71 9.51 22.32
CA LYS A 73 18.15 9.13 20.97
C LYS A 73 18.86 7.77 20.95
N GLU A 74 19.66 7.43 21.96
CA GLU A 74 20.27 6.11 22.07
C GLU A 74 19.24 4.98 22.35
N LYS A 75 18.20 5.26 23.15
CA LYS A 75 17.12 4.29 23.40
C LYS A 75 16.31 4.00 22.14
N GLN A 76 15.93 5.03 21.38
CA GLN A 76 15.25 4.88 20.08
C GLN A 76 16.13 4.18 19.03
N GLN A 77 17.46 4.42 19.01
CA GLN A 77 18.37 3.69 18.12
C GLN A 77 18.57 2.22 18.52
N LYS A 78 18.55 1.88 19.82
CA LYS A 78 18.64 0.49 20.29
C LYS A 78 17.33 -0.29 20.07
N GLU A 79 16.17 0.33 20.24
CA GLU A 79 14.85 -0.28 19.97
C GLU A 79 14.64 -0.52 18.46
N SER A 80 14.94 0.48 17.61
CA SER A 80 14.86 0.33 16.15
C SER A 80 15.81 -0.74 15.58
N LYS A 81 17.02 -0.89 16.16
CA LYS A 81 17.92 -2.01 15.81
C LYS A 81 17.35 -3.38 16.24
N LYS A 82 16.71 -3.48 17.40
CA LYS A 82 16.05 -4.73 17.85
C LYS A 82 14.82 -5.07 17.01
N GLU A 83 14.04 -4.10 16.56
CA GLU A 83 12.91 -4.33 15.66
C GLU A 83 13.37 -4.80 14.26
N SER A 84 14.46 -4.24 13.74
CA SER A 84 15.01 -4.62 12.43
C SER A 84 15.46 -6.10 12.35
N SER A 85 16.01 -6.67 13.44
CA SER A 85 16.42 -8.08 13.47
C SER A 85 15.25 -9.06 13.58
N LYS A 86 14.08 -8.57 14.01
CA LYS A 86 12.85 -9.33 14.22
C LYS A 86 11.97 -9.43 12.97
N GLN A 87 12.32 -8.73 11.90
CA GLN A 87 11.66 -8.88 10.63
C GLN A 87 11.98 -10.24 9.98
N VAL A 88 10.97 -10.81 9.32
CA VAL A 88 11.16 -11.99 8.46
C VAL A 88 12.00 -11.57 7.25
N ALA A 89 13.10 -12.29 6.99
CA ALA A 89 14.11 -11.88 6.00
C ALA A 89 13.53 -11.64 4.60
N LEU A 90 12.60 -12.51 4.17
CA LEU A 90 11.89 -12.39 2.89
C LEU A 90 11.11 -11.08 2.73
N PHE A 91 10.76 -10.42 3.84
CA PHE A 91 9.94 -9.21 3.86
C PHE A 91 10.68 -8.00 4.47
N SER A 92 12.02 -8.06 4.51
CA SER A 92 12.85 -6.96 5.02
C SER A 92 12.79 -5.69 4.15
N HIS A 93 12.35 -5.82 2.91
CA HIS A 93 12.09 -4.70 1.99
C HIS A 93 10.74 -4.01 2.24
N LEU A 94 9.82 -4.65 2.96
CA LEU A 94 8.52 -4.04 3.27
C LEU A 94 8.69 -2.99 4.35
N GLU A 95 8.15 -1.80 4.11
CA GLU A 95 8.18 -0.72 5.08
C GLU A 95 7.28 -1.05 6.26
N ILE A 96 7.85 -1.04 7.47
CA ILE A 96 7.07 -0.99 8.71
C ILE A 96 6.72 0.47 8.97
N ALA A 97 5.45 0.74 9.27
CA ALA A 97 4.99 2.06 9.66
C ALA A 97 5.82 2.54 10.88
N LYS A 98 6.70 3.51 10.64
CA LYS A 98 7.47 4.18 11.68
C LYS A 98 6.54 5.26 12.21
N GLY A 99 6.08 5.11 13.46
CA GLY A 99 5.10 6.00 14.09
C GLY A 99 5.24 7.47 13.70
N ALA A 100 4.10 8.15 13.60
CA ALA A 100 3.94 9.51 13.10
C ALA A 100 4.89 10.53 13.77
N ASN A 101 6.08 10.76 13.20
CA ASN A 101 6.92 11.89 13.59
C ASN A 101 6.25 13.19 13.10
N THR A 102 5.81 14.01 14.05
CA THR A 102 5.10 15.26 13.78
C THR A 102 6.11 16.38 13.51
N SER A 103 6.22 16.85 12.27
CA SER A 103 6.86 18.13 11.95
C SER A 103 5.84 19.27 12.09
N LEU A 104 6.31 20.48 12.39
CA LEU A 104 5.46 21.68 12.48
C LEU A 104 4.67 21.97 11.18
N ASP A 105 5.17 21.49 10.04
CA ASP A 105 4.57 21.73 8.73
C ASP A 105 3.35 20.85 8.41
N ILE A 106 2.94 19.93 9.29
CA ILE A 106 1.82 19.01 9.02
C ILE A 106 0.49 19.64 9.45
N HIS A 107 -0.49 19.64 8.56
CA HIS A 107 -1.78 20.22 8.81
C HIS A 107 -2.57 19.42 9.87
N PRO A 108 -3.30 20.05 10.82
CA PRO A 108 -4.03 19.35 11.88
C PRO A 108 -5.01 18.28 11.35
N ALA A 109 -5.69 18.57 10.24
CA ALA A 109 -6.59 17.59 9.61
C ALA A 109 -5.85 16.32 9.14
N VAL A 110 -4.61 16.47 8.67
CA VAL A 110 -3.75 15.37 8.21
C VAL A 110 -3.19 14.59 9.40
N LEU A 111 -2.84 15.27 10.49
CA LEU A 111 -2.41 14.63 11.74
C LEU A 111 -3.47 13.66 12.27
N VAL A 112 -4.73 14.12 12.35
CA VAL A 112 -5.86 13.33 12.86
C VAL A 112 -6.07 12.07 12.02
N ILE A 113 -6.11 12.19 10.69
CA ILE A 113 -6.34 11.02 9.83
C ILE A 113 -5.12 10.07 9.84
N GLY A 114 -3.90 10.59 9.98
CA GLY A 114 -2.70 9.76 10.11
C GLY A 114 -2.74 8.88 11.35
N LEU A 115 -3.15 9.44 12.50
CA LEU A 115 -3.38 8.66 13.73
C LEU A 115 -4.49 7.62 13.53
N GLN A 116 -5.61 8.00 12.91
CA GLN A 116 -6.71 7.07 12.62
C GLN A 116 -6.30 5.94 11.66
N PHE A 117 -5.36 6.19 10.76
CA PHE A 117 -4.79 5.16 9.89
C PHE A 117 -3.83 4.23 10.64
N ALA A 118 -2.92 4.79 11.45
CA ALA A 118 -1.97 4.03 12.26
C ALA A 118 -2.67 3.11 13.28
N GLU A 119 -3.77 3.57 13.87
CA GLU A 119 -4.61 2.78 14.79
C GLU A 119 -5.62 1.88 14.07
N PHE A 120 -5.67 1.91 12.72
CA PHE A 120 -6.63 1.16 11.91
C PHE A 120 -8.10 1.42 12.35
N LYS A 121 -8.42 2.64 12.75
CA LYS A 121 -9.82 3.09 12.93
C LYS A 121 -10.51 3.23 11.57
N ILE A 122 -9.76 3.67 10.55
CA ILE A 122 -10.20 3.74 9.16
C ILE A 122 -9.39 2.74 8.32
N CYS A 123 -10.01 1.63 7.93
CA CYS A 123 -9.33 0.54 7.20
C CYS A 123 -9.70 0.42 5.72
N GLY A 124 -10.99 0.57 5.37
CA GLY A 124 -11.48 0.29 4.02
C GLY A 124 -10.85 1.20 2.98
N ALA A 125 -10.56 0.67 1.78
CA ALA A 125 -9.91 1.42 0.71
C ALA A 125 -10.69 2.70 0.35
N ASN A 126 -12.02 2.63 0.20
CA ASN A 126 -12.87 3.81 -0.08
C ASN A 126 -12.83 4.80 1.07
N ALA A 127 -13.02 4.32 2.30
CA ALA A 127 -13.04 5.17 3.49
C ALA A 127 -11.71 5.91 3.69
N ARG A 128 -10.58 5.24 3.45
CA ARG A 128 -9.24 5.86 3.50
C ARG A 128 -9.08 6.91 2.40
N CYS A 129 -9.53 6.62 1.17
CA CYS A 129 -9.47 7.57 0.05
C CYS A 129 -10.31 8.84 0.33
N ILE A 130 -11.57 8.66 0.73
CA ILE A 130 -12.49 9.77 1.06
C ILE A 130 -11.93 10.61 2.22
N ALA A 131 -11.44 9.97 3.28
CA ALA A 131 -10.85 10.69 4.41
C ALA A 131 -9.61 11.51 4.01
N THR A 132 -8.76 10.94 3.13
CA THR A 132 -7.56 11.64 2.62
C THR A 132 -7.93 12.86 1.79
N LEU A 133 -8.85 12.69 0.83
CA LEU A 133 -9.31 13.77 -0.02
C LEU A 133 -10.02 14.87 0.77
N THR A 134 -10.84 14.48 1.76
CA THR A 134 -11.50 15.44 2.67
C THR A 134 -10.49 16.22 3.51
N ALA A 135 -9.43 15.57 3.98
CA ALA A 135 -8.35 16.24 4.70
C ALA A 135 -7.57 17.19 3.77
N PHE A 136 -7.29 16.78 2.53
CA PHE A 136 -6.60 17.64 1.56
C PHE A 136 -7.45 18.83 1.12
N LYS A 137 -8.77 18.69 1.08
CA LYS A 137 -9.68 19.83 0.88
C LYS A 137 -9.45 20.91 1.96
N LYS A 138 -9.37 20.52 3.23
CA LYS A 138 -9.05 21.44 4.34
C LYS A 138 -7.66 22.06 4.20
N VAL A 139 -6.65 21.25 3.86
CA VAL A 139 -5.28 21.75 3.62
C VAL A 139 -5.26 22.82 2.52
N ILE A 140 -5.98 22.60 1.42
CA ILE A 140 -6.05 23.55 0.30
C ILE A 140 -6.80 24.83 0.68
N GLN A 141 -7.87 24.70 1.47
CA GLN A 141 -8.64 25.85 1.97
C GLN A 141 -7.79 26.73 2.90
N ASP A 142 -7.04 26.11 3.81
CA ASP A 142 -6.21 26.81 4.81
C ASP A 142 -4.86 27.28 4.24
N TYR A 143 -4.51 26.85 3.02
CA TYR A 143 -3.25 27.19 2.35
C TYR A 143 -3.20 28.66 1.91
N LYS A 144 -2.02 29.28 2.10
CA LYS A 144 -1.69 30.62 1.61
C LYS A 144 -0.47 30.55 0.71
N THR A 145 -0.56 31.15 -0.47
CA THR A 145 0.54 31.19 -1.43
C THR A 145 1.61 32.16 -0.95
N PRO A 146 2.89 31.76 -0.90
CA PRO A 146 3.97 32.66 -0.54
C PRO A 146 4.25 33.67 -1.66
N GLU A 147 4.66 34.88 -1.28
CA GLU A 147 4.99 35.96 -2.21
C GLU A 147 6.03 35.52 -3.25
N GLY A 148 5.85 35.93 -4.51
CA GLY A 148 6.76 35.61 -5.61
C GLY A 148 6.57 34.22 -6.24
N THR A 149 5.53 33.48 -5.84
CA THR A 149 5.15 32.20 -6.48
C THR A 149 3.65 32.13 -6.76
N THR A 150 3.25 31.20 -7.62
CA THR A 150 1.84 30.90 -7.92
C THR A 150 1.38 29.67 -7.14
N LEU A 151 0.07 29.59 -6.90
CA LEU A 151 -0.55 28.45 -6.21
C LEU A 151 -0.21 27.12 -6.89
N SER A 152 -0.33 27.04 -8.22
CA SER A 152 -0.06 25.82 -9.00
C SER A 152 1.38 25.33 -8.86
N ARG A 153 2.35 26.23 -8.69
CA ARG A 153 3.77 25.90 -8.57
C ARG A 153 4.15 25.42 -7.16
N HIS A 154 3.62 26.07 -6.12
CA HIS A 154 4.05 25.80 -4.75
C HIS A 154 3.17 24.79 -4.00
N LEU A 155 1.86 24.69 -4.32
CA LEU A 155 0.93 23.77 -3.65
C LEU A 155 1.37 22.29 -3.70
N PRO A 156 1.91 21.74 -4.82
CA PRO A 156 2.41 20.37 -4.83
C PRO A 156 3.57 20.13 -3.85
N THR A 157 4.43 21.14 -3.66
CA THR A 157 5.53 21.10 -2.69
C THR A 157 4.98 21.13 -1.27
N HIS A 158 3.94 21.93 -1.01
CA HIS A 158 3.28 21.98 0.30
C HIS A 158 2.51 20.70 0.65
N LEU A 159 1.91 20.01 -0.34
CA LEU A 159 1.22 18.73 -0.12
C LEU A 159 2.18 17.55 0.09
N SER A 160 3.43 17.65 -0.38
CA SER A 160 4.38 16.53 -0.33
C SER A 160 4.74 16.08 1.10
N PRO A 161 5.01 16.97 2.07
CA PRO A 161 5.13 16.60 3.48
C PRO A 161 3.88 15.93 4.07
N GLN A 162 2.69 16.42 3.71
CA GLN A 162 1.41 15.85 4.16
C GLN A 162 1.26 14.39 3.69
N ILE A 163 1.53 14.14 2.40
CA ILE A 163 1.49 12.80 1.81
C ILE A 163 2.52 11.89 2.48
N LYS A 164 3.76 12.39 2.68
CA LYS A 164 4.83 11.62 3.33
C LYS A 164 4.48 11.22 4.76
N TYR A 165 3.85 12.12 5.51
CA TYR A 165 3.36 11.82 6.86
C TYR A 165 2.31 10.70 6.85
N LEU A 166 1.36 10.75 5.90
CA LEU A 166 0.35 9.69 5.77
C LEU A 166 0.97 8.34 5.38
N VAL A 167 1.92 8.33 4.44
CA VAL A 167 2.67 7.12 4.04
C VAL A 167 3.39 6.51 5.23
N ASN A 168 4.08 7.33 6.03
CA ASN A 168 4.80 6.87 7.23
C ASN A 168 3.86 6.34 8.30
N SER A 169 2.68 6.95 8.45
CA SER A 169 1.66 6.50 9.41
C SER A 169 1.09 5.13 9.02
N ARG A 170 0.84 4.92 7.72
CA ARG A 170 0.40 3.66 7.14
C ARG A 170 0.59 3.67 5.61
N PRO A 171 1.18 2.63 5.00
CA PRO A 171 1.36 2.57 3.55
C PRO A 171 0.07 2.87 2.78
N MET A 172 0.16 3.73 1.77
CA MET A 172 -1.02 4.21 1.03
C MET A 172 -1.71 3.07 0.28
N SER A 173 -3.05 3.08 0.30
CA SER A 173 -3.83 2.24 -0.60
C SER A 173 -3.63 2.64 -2.06
N VAL A 174 -3.83 1.71 -2.98
CA VAL A 174 -3.72 1.98 -4.42
C VAL A 174 -4.69 3.09 -4.86
N GLY A 175 -5.94 3.04 -4.39
CA GLY A 175 -6.96 4.06 -4.67
C GLY A 175 -6.57 5.46 -4.16
N MET A 176 -5.96 5.55 -2.97
CA MET A 176 -5.41 6.83 -2.48
C MET A 176 -4.29 7.34 -3.40
N GLY A 177 -3.36 6.45 -3.80
CA GLY A 177 -2.28 6.82 -4.70
C GLY A 177 -2.79 7.36 -6.04
N ASN A 178 -3.82 6.75 -6.60
CA ASN A 178 -4.46 7.20 -7.83
C ASN A 178 -5.18 8.53 -7.65
N ALA A 179 -5.94 8.70 -6.56
CA ALA A 179 -6.59 9.97 -6.24
C ALA A 179 -5.60 11.12 -6.05
N ILE A 180 -4.45 10.86 -5.41
CA ILE A 180 -3.38 11.85 -5.23
C ILE A 180 -2.73 12.21 -6.58
N ARG A 181 -2.52 11.23 -7.47
CA ARG A 181 -2.02 11.50 -8.84
C ARG A 181 -3.00 12.37 -9.62
N HIS A 182 -4.29 12.06 -9.55
CA HIS A 182 -5.35 12.86 -10.17
C HIS A 182 -5.36 14.28 -9.62
N LEU A 183 -5.30 14.46 -8.29
CA LEU A 183 -5.24 15.78 -7.68
C LEU A 183 -4.01 16.57 -8.12
N LYS A 184 -2.83 15.93 -8.19
CA LYS A 184 -1.60 16.58 -8.69
C LYS A 184 -1.72 16.99 -10.15
N LEU A 185 -2.37 16.18 -10.98
CA LEU A 185 -2.63 16.51 -12.37
C LEU A 185 -3.54 17.75 -12.47
N GLU A 186 -4.66 17.76 -11.75
CA GLU A 186 -5.57 18.91 -11.73
C GLU A 186 -4.85 20.20 -11.28
N ILE A 187 -4.00 20.14 -10.24
CA ILE A 187 -3.19 21.30 -9.82
C ILE A 187 -2.26 21.78 -10.92
N SER A 188 -1.68 20.87 -11.71
CA SER A 188 -0.75 21.21 -12.79
C SER A 188 -1.43 21.76 -14.05
N THR A 189 -2.70 21.41 -14.29
CA THR A 189 -3.48 21.86 -15.46
C THR A 189 -4.33 23.09 -15.17
N MET A 190 -4.25 23.65 -13.96
CA MET A 190 -4.95 24.87 -13.60
C MET A 190 -4.42 26.09 -14.33
N ASP A 191 -5.34 27.01 -14.62
CA ASP A 191 -5.00 28.32 -15.17
C ASP A 191 -4.18 29.13 -14.15
N ILE A 192 -3.10 29.73 -14.65
CA ILE A 192 -2.14 30.51 -13.85
C ILE A 192 -2.71 31.91 -13.55
N ASP A 193 -3.60 32.40 -14.41
CA ASP A 193 -4.17 33.75 -14.29
C ASP A 193 -5.35 33.81 -13.31
N LEU A 194 -5.80 32.65 -12.81
CA LEU A 194 -6.91 32.55 -11.89
C LEU A 194 -6.51 33.05 -10.49
N ALA A 195 -7.38 33.83 -9.86
CA ALA A 195 -7.19 34.25 -8.48
C ALA A 195 -7.08 33.04 -7.54
N ASP A 196 -6.21 33.13 -6.54
CA ASP A 196 -5.92 32.03 -5.60
C ASP A 196 -7.17 31.46 -4.92
N ASP A 197 -8.15 32.29 -4.56
CA ASP A 197 -9.36 31.84 -3.89
C ASP A 197 -10.31 31.09 -4.85
N ASP A 198 -10.40 31.53 -6.10
CA ASP A 198 -11.14 30.84 -7.15
C ASP A 198 -10.46 29.51 -7.52
N ALA A 199 -9.14 29.51 -7.58
CA ALA A 199 -8.32 28.33 -7.80
C ALA A 199 -8.54 27.28 -6.69
N LYS A 200 -8.51 27.68 -5.42
CA LYS A 200 -8.81 26.79 -4.28
C LYS A 200 -10.23 26.24 -4.35
N ARG A 201 -11.21 27.09 -4.67
CA ARG A 201 -12.62 26.70 -4.79
C ARG A 201 -12.81 25.65 -5.88
N LEU A 202 -12.20 25.85 -7.05
CA LEU A 202 -12.22 24.90 -8.15
C LEU A 202 -11.58 23.55 -7.77
N LEU A 203 -10.42 23.57 -7.11
CA LEU A 203 -9.78 22.34 -6.62
C LEU A 203 -10.65 21.58 -5.62
N CYS A 204 -11.29 22.30 -4.69
CA CYS A 204 -12.22 21.71 -3.74
C CYS A 204 -13.41 21.04 -4.45
N GLU A 205 -13.96 21.69 -5.46
CA GLU A 205 -15.04 21.15 -6.30
C GLU A 205 -14.57 19.90 -7.07
N LYS A 206 -13.37 19.92 -7.66
CA LYS A 206 -12.78 18.75 -8.33
C LYS A 206 -12.61 17.57 -7.39
N ILE A 207 -12.21 17.81 -6.13
CA ILE A 207 -12.13 16.77 -5.10
C ILE A 207 -13.53 16.20 -4.80
N ASP A 208 -14.53 17.08 -4.61
CA ASP A 208 -15.89 16.66 -4.29
C ASP A 208 -16.52 15.87 -5.46
N ASN A 209 -16.29 16.31 -6.71
CA ASN A 209 -16.68 15.58 -7.92
C ASN A 209 -15.99 14.22 -8.02
N PHE A 210 -14.69 14.11 -7.70
CA PHE A 210 -13.99 12.83 -7.68
C PHE A 210 -14.61 11.86 -6.66
N ILE A 211 -14.88 12.31 -5.44
CA ILE A 211 -15.53 11.48 -4.41
C ILE A 211 -16.93 11.06 -4.86
N ARG A 212 -17.70 12.01 -5.41
CA ARG A 212 -19.07 11.76 -5.87
C ARG A 212 -19.08 10.72 -6.99
N ASP A 213 -18.35 10.97 -8.06
CA ASP A 213 -18.50 10.24 -9.32
C ASP A 213 -17.69 8.93 -9.30
N ARG A 214 -16.42 8.99 -8.85
CA ARG A 214 -15.50 7.84 -8.91
C ARG A 214 -15.63 6.86 -7.74
N ILE A 215 -16.30 7.27 -6.65
CA ILE A 215 -16.48 6.42 -5.46
C ILE A 215 -17.96 6.20 -5.19
N THR A 216 -18.73 7.24 -4.85
CA THR A 216 -20.10 7.02 -4.36
C THR A 216 -21.09 6.60 -5.45
N PHE A 217 -21.02 7.22 -6.63
CA PHE A 217 -21.87 6.84 -7.77
C PHE A 217 -21.42 5.48 -8.34
N ALA A 218 -20.11 5.28 -8.48
CA ALA A 218 -19.55 3.99 -8.86
C ALA A 218 -20.03 2.85 -7.95
N ASP A 219 -20.00 3.03 -6.63
CA ASP A 219 -20.50 2.04 -5.67
C ASP A 219 -21.97 1.67 -5.93
N ARG A 220 -22.83 2.65 -6.23
CA ARG A 220 -24.25 2.41 -6.54
C ARG A 220 -24.42 1.61 -7.83
N VAL A 221 -23.73 1.99 -8.89
CA VAL A 221 -23.80 1.30 -10.19
C VAL A 221 -23.30 -0.14 -10.07
N ILE A 222 -22.21 -0.37 -9.32
CA ILE A 222 -21.68 -1.71 -9.05
C ILE A 222 -22.71 -2.55 -8.29
N VAL A 223 -23.42 -1.96 -7.32
CA VAL A 223 -24.50 -2.64 -6.62
C VAL A 223 -25.62 -3.00 -7.59
N ASP A 224 -26.09 -2.07 -8.42
CA ASP A 224 -27.15 -2.34 -9.40
C ASP A 224 -26.80 -3.49 -10.36
N TYR A 225 -25.57 -3.52 -10.87
CA TYR A 225 -25.09 -4.65 -11.67
C TYR A 225 -24.97 -5.93 -10.85
N GLY A 226 -24.48 -5.86 -9.61
CA GLY A 226 -24.38 -7.00 -8.72
C GLY A 226 -25.73 -7.65 -8.41
N LEU A 227 -26.79 -6.85 -8.27
CA LEU A 227 -28.14 -7.32 -7.97
C LEU A 227 -28.70 -8.23 -9.06
N GLN A 228 -28.35 -7.97 -10.32
CA GLN A 228 -28.75 -8.81 -11.46
C GLN A 228 -28.14 -10.22 -11.39
N LYS A 229 -27.12 -10.44 -10.55
CA LYS A 229 -26.46 -11.75 -10.37
C LYS A 229 -26.93 -12.51 -9.13
N ILE A 230 -27.73 -11.90 -8.27
CA ILE A 230 -28.28 -12.55 -7.08
C ILE A 230 -29.69 -13.04 -7.41
N GLN A 231 -29.95 -14.32 -7.10
CA GLN A 231 -31.20 -15.00 -7.37
C GLN A 231 -31.83 -15.52 -6.07
N ASP A 232 -33.14 -15.71 -6.10
CA ASP A 232 -33.87 -16.36 -5.01
C ASP A 232 -33.34 -17.79 -4.77
N GLY A 233 -33.06 -18.10 -3.50
CA GLY A 233 -32.47 -19.38 -3.09
C GLY A 233 -30.95 -19.41 -3.05
N ASP A 234 -30.26 -18.34 -3.45
CA ASP A 234 -28.80 -18.31 -3.44
C ASP A 234 -28.19 -18.46 -2.03
N VAL A 235 -27.01 -19.07 -1.99
CA VAL A 235 -26.14 -19.11 -0.82
C VAL A 235 -24.85 -18.40 -1.20
N ILE A 236 -24.71 -17.18 -0.72
CA ILE A 236 -23.61 -16.29 -1.08
C ILE A 236 -22.50 -16.40 -0.05
N LEU A 237 -21.27 -16.68 -0.48
CA LEU A 237 -20.10 -16.56 0.39
C LEU A 237 -19.41 -15.21 0.19
N THR A 238 -18.99 -14.59 1.29
CA THR A 238 -18.13 -13.40 1.27
C THR A 238 -17.02 -13.52 2.30
N TYR A 239 -15.93 -12.78 2.08
CA TYR A 239 -14.72 -12.87 2.90
C TYR A 239 -14.38 -11.53 3.55
N ALA A 240 -14.05 -11.58 4.84
CA ALA A 240 -13.74 -10.43 5.69
C ALA A 240 -14.82 -9.36 5.59
N ARG A 241 -14.46 -8.13 5.21
CA ARG A 241 -15.39 -7.01 5.10
C ARG A 241 -15.10 -6.15 3.88
N SER A 242 -16.10 -6.00 3.02
CA SER A 242 -16.12 -5.05 1.91
C SER A 242 -17.35 -4.14 2.01
N SER A 243 -17.17 -2.83 1.88
CA SER A 243 -18.27 -1.86 1.92
C SER A 243 -19.23 -2.05 0.74
N VAL A 244 -18.70 -2.30 -0.46
CA VAL A 244 -19.49 -2.46 -1.69
C VAL A 244 -20.29 -3.76 -1.65
N VAL A 245 -19.66 -4.87 -1.24
CA VAL A 245 -20.38 -6.16 -1.08
C VAL A 245 -21.41 -6.07 0.04
N GLN A 246 -21.11 -5.36 1.14
CA GLN A 246 -22.10 -5.10 2.18
C GLN A 246 -23.31 -4.34 1.62
N ALA A 247 -23.08 -3.27 0.85
CA ALA A 247 -24.16 -2.49 0.23
C ALA A 247 -25.00 -3.36 -0.71
N LEU A 248 -24.35 -4.17 -1.54
CA LEU A 248 -25.00 -5.10 -2.46
C LEU A 248 -25.94 -6.08 -1.74
N LEU A 249 -25.46 -6.73 -0.68
CA LEU A 249 -26.26 -7.71 0.06
C LEU A 249 -27.43 -7.05 0.79
N LEU A 250 -27.23 -5.86 1.36
CA LEU A 250 -28.30 -5.11 2.03
C LEU A 250 -29.37 -4.67 1.03
N GLU A 251 -28.97 -4.17 -0.14
CA GLU A 251 -29.91 -3.77 -1.18
C GLU A 251 -30.65 -4.96 -1.79
N ALA A 252 -29.98 -6.10 -1.96
CA ALA A 252 -30.60 -7.33 -2.43
C ALA A 252 -31.74 -7.76 -1.50
N ARG A 253 -31.50 -7.68 -0.18
CA ARG A 253 -32.52 -7.96 0.82
C ARG A 253 -33.65 -6.93 0.79
N ALA A 254 -33.33 -5.65 0.64
CA ALA A 254 -34.33 -4.58 0.54
C ALA A 254 -35.24 -4.73 -0.69
N LYS A 255 -34.71 -5.25 -1.81
CA LYS A 255 -35.50 -5.61 -3.01
C LYS A 255 -36.31 -6.91 -2.86
N GLY A 256 -36.28 -7.54 -1.69
CA GLY A 256 -37.09 -8.72 -1.37
C GLY A 256 -36.49 -10.06 -1.80
N ILE A 257 -35.27 -10.09 -2.36
CA ILE A 257 -34.61 -11.32 -2.79
C ILE A 257 -34.29 -12.18 -1.55
N ARG A 258 -34.61 -13.47 -1.61
CA ARG A 258 -34.39 -14.42 -0.52
C ARG A 258 -33.10 -15.21 -0.76
N PHE A 259 -32.09 -14.99 0.07
CA PHE A 259 -30.81 -15.68 -0.01
C PHE A 259 -30.21 -15.85 1.39
N LYS A 260 -29.17 -16.68 1.50
CA LYS A 260 -28.37 -16.87 2.72
C LYS A 260 -26.95 -16.37 2.49
N VAL A 261 -26.27 -15.93 3.54
CA VAL A 261 -24.88 -15.45 3.45
C VAL A 261 -23.96 -16.26 4.36
N ILE A 262 -22.83 -16.72 3.83
CA ILE A 262 -21.74 -17.28 4.61
C ILE A 262 -20.62 -16.24 4.68
N VAL A 263 -20.36 -15.72 5.87
CA VAL A 263 -19.27 -14.79 6.13
C VAL A 263 -18.06 -15.58 6.61
N VAL A 264 -17.03 -15.65 5.78
CA VAL A 264 -15.73 -16.22 6.13
C VAL A 264 -14.83 -15.13 6.70
N ASP A 265 -14.20 -15.39 7.84
CA ASP A 265 -13.34 -14.42 8.53
C ASP A 265 -11.97 -15.00 8.88
N SER A 266 -11.02 -14.12 9.19
CA SER A 266 -9.66 -14.50 9.54
C SER A 266 -9.06 -13.63 10.64
N ARG A 267 -8.16 -14.24 11.38
CA ARG A 267 -7.34 -13.56 12.40
C ARG A 267 -6.30 -12.67 11.71
N PRO A 268 -5.82 -11.60 12.38
CA PRO A 268 -6.10 -11.25 13.78
C PRO A 268 -7.34 -10.38 14.00
N ARG A 269 -7.73 -9.54 13.03
CA ARG A 269 -8.72 -8.47 13.26
C ARG A 269 -10.19 -8.86 13.22
N LEU A 270 -10.53 -10.03 12.67
CA LEU A 270 -11.91 -10.55 12.63
C LEU A 270 -12.92 -9.53 12.09
N GLU A 271 -12.61 -8.97 10.92
CA GLU A 271 -13.36 -7.85 10.34
C GLU A 271 -14.74 -8.26 9.83
N GLY A 272 -14.89 -9.55 9.49
CA GLY A 272 -16.15 -10.15 9.10
C GLY A 272 -17.22 -10.05 10.18
N LYS A 273 -16.86 -10.01 11.48
CA LYS A 273 -17.83 -9.79 12.57
C LYS A 273 -18.65 -8.50 12.40
N ARG A 274 -18.04 -7.43 11.89
CA ARG A 274 -18.74 -6.15 11.67
C ARG A 274 -19.66 -6.19 10.45
N LEU A 275 -19.29 -6.97 9.43
CA LEU A 275 -20.17 -7.26 8.29
C LEU A 275 -21.36 -8.11 8.76
N LEU A 276 -21.09 -9.21 9.45
CA LEU A 276 -22.07 -10.13 9.99
C LEU A 276 -23.15 -9.41 10.80
N ARG A 277 -22.75 -8.55 11.75
CA ARG A 277 -23.70 -7.77 12.56
C ARG A 277 -24.68 -7.00 11.68
N ARG A 278 -24.19 -6.26 10.68
CA ARG A 278 -25.03 -5.46 9.79
C ARG A 278 -25.99 -6.30 8.94
N LEU A 279 -25.56 -7.48 8.49
CA LEU A 279 -26.41 -8.37 7.71
C LEU A 279 -27.51 -9.00 8.57
N VAL A 280 -27.17 -9.40 9.81
CA VAL A 280 -28.13 -9.94 10.78
C VAL A 280 -29.15 -8.86 11.19
N ASP A 281 -28.70 -7.62 11.44
CA ASP A 281 -29.57 -6.48 11.76
C ASP A 281 -30.57 -6.19 10.62
N ALA A 282 -30.20 -6.48 9.38
CA ALA A 282 -31.07 -6.37 8.19
C ALA A 282 -31.95 -7.61 7.96
N GLY A 283 -31.94 -8.59 8.87
CA GLY A 283 -32.76 -9.81 8.79
C GLY A 283 -32.31 -10.80 7.73
N ILE A 284 -31.02 -10.81 7.36
CA ILE A 284 -30.44 -11.78 6.41
C ILE A 284 -29.95 -13.01 7.20
N SER A 285 -30.32 -14.21 6.75
CA SER A 285 -29.83 -15.46 7.34
C SER A 285 -28.34 -15.62 7.07
N CYS A 286 -27.53 -15.60 8.13
CA CYS A 286 -26.08 -15.61 8.03
C CYS A 286 -25.44 -16.80 8.78
N THR A 287 -24.43 -17.40 8.17
CA THR A 287 -23.51 -18.37 8.79
C THR A 287 -22.14 -17.71 8.91
N TYR A 288 -21.45 -17.88 10.03
CA TYR A 288 -20.11 -17.35 10.24
C TYR A 288 -19.10 -18.49 10.36
N ALA A 289 -18.04 -18.44 9.56
CA ALA A 289 -17.01 -19.46 9.51
C ALA A 289 -15.62 -18.82 9.48
N PHE A 290 -14.60 -19.57 9.90
CA PHE A 290 -13.21 -19.16 9.74
C PHE A 290 -12.63 -19.63 8.41
N LEU A 291 -11.56 -18.97 7.96
CA LEU A 291 -10.88 -19.29 6.71
C LEU A 291 -10.47 -20.76 6.59
N HIS A 292 -10.04 -21.41 7.67
CA HIS A 292 -9.68 -22.84 7.65
C HIS A 292 -10.87 -23.79 7.44
N ALA A 293 -12.11 -23.31 7.65
CA ALA A 293 -13.33 -24.06 7.40
C ALA A 293 -13.91 -23.80 5.98
N VAL A 294 -13.21 -23.05 5.12
CA VAL A 294 -13.72 -22.65 3.79
C VAL A 294 -14.09 -23.85 2.92
N GLY A 295 -13.30 -24.93 2.95
CA GLY A 295 -13.58 -26.14 2.17
C GLY A 295 -14.90 -26.82 2.54
N PHE A 296 -15.28 -26.76 3.83
CA PHE A 296 -16.58 -27.22 4.32
C PHE A 296 -17.68 -26.21 3.96
N ALA A 297 -17.44 -24.93 4.22
CA ALA A 297 -18.39 -23.85 3.97
C ALA A 297 -18.84 -23.79 2.50
N LEU A 298 -17.95 -24.08 1.54
CA LEU A 298 -18.25 -24.06 0.11
C LEU A 298 -19.17 -25.20 -0.37
N LYS A 299 -19.57 -26.16 0.48
CA LYS A 299 -20.46 -27.26 0.03
C LYS A 299 -21.83 -26.76 -0.41
N ASP A 300 -22.36 -25.76 0.29
CA ASP A 300 -23.72 -25.26 0.07
C ASP A 300 -23.73 -23.94 -0.71
N VAL A 301 -22.57 -23.42 -1.11
CA VAL A 301 -22.41 -22.08 -1.70
C VAL A 301 -22.69 -22.11 -3.19
N SER A 302 -23.54 -21.20 -3.66
CA SER A 302 -23.84 -21.02 -5.08
C SER A 302 -22.96 -19.96 -5.74
N LYS A 303 -22.60 -18.89 -5.02
CA LYS A 303 -21.83 -17.74 -5.56
C LYS A 303 -20.88 -17.17 -4.50
N VAL A 304 -19.72 -16.68 -4.94
CA VAL A 304 -18.79 -15.95 -4.06
C VAL A 304 -18.72 -14.49 -4.49
N PHE A 305 -18.97 -13.56 -3.55
CA PHE A 305 -18.79 -12.12 -3.74
C PHE A 305 -17.62 -11.60 -2.91
N LEU A 306 -16.65 -11.00 -3.58
CA LEU A 306 -15.43 -10.44 -2.99
C LEU A 306 -15.32 -8.95 -3.25
N GLY A 307 -14.76 -8.21 -2.31
CA GLY A 307 -14.32 -6.83 -2.54
C GLY A 307 -12.85 -6.77 -2.93
N ALA A 308 -12.50 -5.81 -3.76
CA ALA A 308 -11.11 -5.55 -4.12
C ALA A 308 -10.49 -4.38 -3.34
N HIS A 309 -9.21 -4.51 -3.00
CA HIS A 309 -8.39 -3.35 -2.66
C HIS A 309 -7.86 -2.68 -3.94
N ALA A 310 -7.46 -3.48 -4.92
CA ALA A 310 -7.04 -3.03 -6.26
C ALA A 310 -7.10 -4.15 -7.29
N PHE A 311 -7.08 -3.77 -8.57
CA PHE A 311 -6.82 -4.67 -9.70
C PHE A 311 -5.56 -4.25 -10.42
N MET A 312 -4.68 -5.22 -10.68
CA MET A 312 -3.44 -5.04 -11.42
C MET A 312 -3.68 -5.15 -12.94
N SER A 313 -2.80 -4.58 -13.76
CA SER A 313 -2.93 -4.64 -15.23
C SER A 313 -2.93 -6.06 -15.82
N ASN A 314 -2.36 -7.04 -15.12
CA ASN A 314 -2.42 -8.45 -15.52
C ASN A 314 -3.75 -9.14 -15.11
N GLY A 315 -4.71 -8.38 -14.60
CA GLY A 315 -6.00 -8.88 -14.11
C GLY A 315 -5.94 -9.57 -12.75
N ALA A 316 -4.80 -9.53 -12.07
CA ALA A 316 -4.70 -10.09 -10.73
C ALA A 316 -5.43 -9.19 -9.71
N LEU A 317 -6.23 -9.82 -8.86
CA LEU A 317 -6.93 -9.15 -7.77
C LEU A 317 -5.99 -9.01 -6.58
N TYR A 318 -5.82 -7.79 -6.11
CA TYR A 318 -5.15 -7.49 -4.86
C TYR A 318 -6.21 -7.18 -3.80
N SER A 319 -6.32 -8.04 -2.79
CA SER A 319 -7.29 -7.88 -1.71
C SER A 319 -6.76 -8.49 -0.41
N ARG A 320 -7.61 -8.57 0.62
CA ARG A 320 -7.20 -9.00 1.96
C ARG A 320 -6.60 -10.39 1.95
N VAL A 321 -5.55 -10.60 2.73
CA VAL A 321 -4.89 -11.91 2.88
C VAL A 321 -5.94 -12.99 3.14
N GLY A 322 -5.90 -14.09 2.40
CA GLY A 322 -6.92 -15.15 2.41
C GLY A 322 -7.94 -15.05 1.28
N THR A 323 -7.99 -13.94 0.54
CA THR A 323 -8.87 -13.81 -0.64
C THR A 323 -8.48 -14.82 -1.71
N ALA A 324 -7.17 -15.02 -1.92
CA ALA A 324 -6.69 -16.01 -2.88
C ALA A 324 -7.13 -17.42 -2.50
N MET A 325 -7.07 -17.78 -1.21
CA MET A 325 -7.51 -19.10 -0.73
C MET A 325 -9.00 -19.34 -0.99
N VAL A 326 -9.84 -18.34 -0.72
CA VAL A 326 -11.28 -18.43 -0.98
C VAL A 326 -11.55 -18.60 -2.47
N ALA A 327 -10.92 -17.79 -3.32
CA ALA A 327 -11.10 -17.85 -4.77
C ALA A 327 -10.62 -19.17 -5.38
N MET A 328 -9.46 -19.67 -4.95
CA MET A 328 -8.92 -20.95 -5.40
C MET A 328 -9.85 -22.12 -5.06
N MET A 329 -10.31 -22.19 -3.81
CA MET A 329 -11.20 -23.26 -3.35
C MET A 329 -12.59 -23.20 -4.00
N ALA A 330 -13.11 -21.99 -4.23
CA ALA A 330 -14.37 -21.80 -4.94
C ALA A 330 -14.26 -22.25 -6.41
N LYS A 331 -13.16 -21.89 -7.08
CA LYS A 331 -12.90 -22.28 -8.47
C LYS A 331 -12.81 -23.80 -8.62
N GLU A 332 -12.16 -24.49 -7.69
CA GLU A 332 -12.04 -25.95 -7.68
C GLU A 332 -13.41 -26.64 -7.60
N LYS A 333 -14.37 -26.03 -6.91
CA LYS A 333 -15.76 -26.51 -6.84
C LYS A 333 -16.67 -25.96 -7.94
N ASN A 334 -16.12 -25.31 -8.96
CA ASN A 334 -16.87 -24.66 -10.04
C ASN A 334 -17.85 -23.57 -9.57
N ILE A 335 -17.59 -22.95 -8.42
CA ILE A 335 -18.40 -21.86 -7.89
C ILE A 335 -17.89 -20.53 -8.50
N PRO A 336 -18.77 -19.69 -9.08
CA PRO A 336 -18.36 -18.43 -9.67
C PRO A 336 -17.87 -17.45 -8.61
N VAL A 337 -16.70 -16.85 -8.89
CA VAL A 337 -16.08 -15.81 -8.05
C VAL A 337 -16.29 -14.46 -8.72
N ILE A 338 -17.15 -13.64 -8.10
CA ILE A 338 -17.56 -12.33 -8.58
C ILE A 338 -16.90 -11.27 -7.70
N VAL A 339 -16.16 -10.35 -8.31
CA VAL A 339 -15.42 -9.31 -7.59
C VAL A 339 -16.04 -7.95 -7.86
N CYS A 340 -16.41 -7.22 -6.81
CA CYS A 340 -16.89 -5.85 -6.91
C CYS A 340 -15.71 -4.88 -6.73
N CYS A 341 -15.45 -4.05 -7.74
CA CYS A 341 -14.38 -3.06 -7.72
C CYS A 341 -14.70 -1.85 -8.60
N GLU A 342 -14.38 -0.68 -8.09
CA GLU A 342 -14.46 0.64 -8.71
C GLU A 342 -13.24 0.85 -9.61
N THR A 343 -13.41 1.52 -10.75
CA THR A 343 -12.30 1.68 -11.72
C THR A 343 -11.13 2.49 -11.18
N TYR A 344 -11.36 3.42 -10.25
CA TYR A 344 -10.29 4.26 -9.69
C TYR A 344 -9.25 3.47 -8.86
N LYS A 345 -9.57 2.22 -8.49
CA LYS A 345 -8.65 1.30 -7.80
C LYS A 345 -7.82 0.45 -8.76
N PHE A 346 -8.00 0.59 -10.06
CA PHE A 346 -7.17 -0.09 -11.05
C PHE A 346 -5.77 0.53 -11.05
N THR A 347 -4.75 -0.29 -11.28
CA THR A 347 -3.35 0.17 -11.31
C THR A 347 -2.63 -0.39 -12.51
N GLU A 348 -1.82 0.46 -13.13
CA GLU A 348 -0.94 0.08 -14.23
C GLU A 348 0.11 -0.96 -13.82
N ARG A 349 0.41 -1.02 -12.52
CA ARG A 349 1.38 -1.95 -11.94
C ARG A 349 0.96 -3.40 -12.20
N VAL A 350 1.98 -4.25 -12.35
CA VAL A 350 1.85 -5.69 -12.44
C VAL A 350 2.65 -6.30 -11.31
N GLN A 351 2.02 -7.25 -10.61
CA GLN A 351 2.66 -8.04 -9.56
C GLN A 351 2.47 -9.52 -9.90
N LEU A 352 3.51 -10.32 -9.65
CA LEU A 352 3.52 -11.76 -9.93
C LEU A 352 3.34 -12.61 -8.67
N ASP A 353 3.64 -12.04 -7.51
CA ASP A 353 3.61 -12.71 -6.21
C ASP A 353 2.91 -11.86 -5.15
N SER A 354 2.82 -12.33 -3.91
CA SER A 354 2.28 -11.57 -2.77
C SER A 354 3.37 -11.00 -1.85
N PHE A 355 4.63 -11.01 -2.28
CA PHE A 355 5.81 -10.69 -1.47
C PHE A 355 6.36 -9.28 -1.77
N VAL A 356 6.47 -8.91 -3.05
CA VAL A 356 7.17 -7.70 -3.48
C VAL A 356 6.47 -6.43 -3.00
N MET A 357 5.14 -6.34 -3.17
CA MET A 357 4.34 -5.22 -2.67
C MET A 357 3.26 -5.74 -1.72
N ASN A 358 3.41 -5.45 -0.43
CA ASN A 358 2.44 -5.81 0.59
C ASN A 358 2.49 -4.82 1.76
N GLU A 359 1.46 -4.86 2.61
CA GLU A 359 1.39 -4.08 3.84
C GLU A 359 1.59 -5.04 5.03
N GLN A 360 2.58 -4.76 5.88
CA GLN A 360 2.76 -5.47 7.14
C GLN A 360 1.87 -4.84 8.21
N GLY A 361 1.00 -5.65 8.81
CA GLY A 361 0.23 -5.29 9.99
C GLY A 361 1.07 -5.40 11.27
N ASN A 362 0.54 -4.86 12.36
CA ASN A 362 1.19 -4.93 13.67
C ASN A 362 1.31 -6.40 14.12
N PRO A 363 2.53 -6.92 14.40
CA PRO A 363 2.71 -8.28 14.89
C PRO A 363 2.07 -8.54 16.27
N GLU A 364 1.93 -7.50 17.11
CA GLU A 364 1.31 -7.60 18.43
C GLU A 364 -0.17 -8.00 18.38
N GLU A 365 -0.86 -7.74 17.26
CA GLU A 365 -2.25 -8.19 17.05
C GLU A 365 -2.37 -9.72 17.03
N MET A 366 -1.27 -10.44 16.76
CA MET A 366 -1.25 -11.90 16.79
C MET A 366 -0.97 -12.46 18.19
N VAL A 367 -0.33 -11.68 19.06
CA VAL A 367 -0.07 -12.03 20.48
C VAL A 367 -1.36 -11.92 21.29
N ASN A 368 -2.13 -10.84 21.05
CA ASN A 368 -3.39 -10.55 21.71
C ASN A 368 -4.54 -11.41 21.14
N VAL A 369 -4.49 -12.72 21.42
CA VAL A 369 -5.50 -13.70 20.98
C VAL A 369 -6.78 -13.65 21.82
N SER A 370 -6.73 -13.04 23.00
CA SER A 370 -7.83 -13.10 23.95
C SER A 370 -9.06 -12.36 23.43
N THR A 371 -10.19 -13.08 23.39
CA THR A 371 -11.51 -12.53 23.10
C THR A 371 -12.10 -11.75 24.28
N THR A 372 -11.43 -11.74 25.44
CA THR A 372 -11.84 -10.98 26.62
C THR A 372 -11.04 -9.68 26.76
N SER A 373 -11.72 -8.63 27.23
CA SER A 373 -11.22 -7.26 27.42
C SER A 373 -10.01 -7.11 28.35
N THR A 374 -9.57 -8.21 28.98
CA THR A 374 -8.40 -8.25 29.87
C THR A 374 -7.20 -8.79 29.11
N PRO A 375 -6.09 -8.02 29.01
CA PRO A 375 -4.85 -8.53 28.44
C PRO A 375 -4.27 -9.60 29.37
N LYS A 376 -4.60 -10.86 29.12
CA LYS A 376 -3.81 -11.97 29.65
C LYS A 376 -2.57 -12.08 28.77
N ALA A 377 -1.40 -12.20 29.40
CA ALA A 377 -0.15 -12.49 28.70
C ALA A 377 -0.36 -13.69 27.77
N GLY A 378 -0.30 -13.45 26.45
CA GLY A 378 -0.43 -14.51 25.46
C GLY A 378 0.77 -15.45 25.51
N LEU A 379 0.67 -16.67 24.96
CA LEU A 379 1.83 -17.58 24.87
C LEU A 379 2.99 -16.99 24.05
N LEU A 380 2.68 -16.01 23.19
CA LEU A 380 3.63 -15.25 22.38
C LEU A 380 4.10 -13.96 23.06
N ASP A 381 3.74 -13.74 24.33
CA ASP A 381 4.25 -12.60 25.08
C ASP A 381 5.79 -12.68 25.22
N GLY A 382 6.43 -11.52 25.22
CA GLY A 382 7.89 -11.40 25.18
C GLY A 382 8.55 -11.96 23.92
N TRP A 383 7.83 -12.12 22.79
CA TRP A 383 8.42 -12.63 21.53
C TRP A 383 9.62 -11.82 21.05
N LEU A 384 9.66 -10.52 21.35
CA LEU A 384 10.81 -9.64 21.08
C LEU A 384 12.10 -10.12 21.75
N HIS A 385 12.01 -10.84 22.88
CA HIS A 385 13.17 -11.36 23.62
C HIS A 385 13.64 -12.74 23.15
N LYS A 386 12.85 -13.45 22.33
CA LYS A 386 13.16 -14.82 21.85
C LYS A 386 13.85 -14.78 20.48
N PRO A 387 15.18 -14.89 20.34
CA PRO A 387 15.90 -14.55 19.10
C PRO A 387 15.38 -15.27 17.84
N ASP A 388 15.00 -16.54 17.97
CA ASP A 388 14.54 -17.37 16.83
C ASP A 388 13.04 -17.22 16.51
N LEU A 389 12.31 -16.42 17.28
CA LEU A 389 10.89 -16.16 17.06
C LEU A 389 10.68 -14.85 16.30
N LYS A 390 9.96 -14.94 15.18
CA LYS A 390 9.54 -13.82 14.34
C LYS A 390 8.03 -13.93 14.07
N LEU A 391 7.35 -12.81 14.20
CA LEU A 391 5.91 -12.70 13.95
C LEU A 391 5.69 -11.96 12.62
N LEU A 392 4.86 -12.53 11.75
CA LEU A 392 4.52 -11.97 10.44
C LEU A 392 3.01 -11.84 10.27
N ASN A 393 2.55 -10.62 10.05
CA ASN A 393 1.16 -10.30 9.77
C ASN A 393 1.10 -9.54 8.43
N LEU A 394 0.78 -10.24 7.33
CA LEU A 394 0.54 -9.59 6.04
C LEU A 394 -0.94 -9.25 5.91
N LEU A 395 -1.27 -8.11 5.30
CA LEU A 395 -2.66 -7.67 5.22
C LEU A 395 -3.34 -7.98 3.89
N TYR A 396 -2.56 -8.18 2.82
CA TYR A 396 -3.08 -8.45 1.48
C TYR A 396 -2.45 -9.68 0.84
N ASP A 397 -3.14 -10.24 -0.14
CA ASP A 397 -2.62 -11.25 -1.06
C ASP A 397 -3.04 -10.94 -2.50
N LEU A 398 -2.35 -11.59 -3.43
CA LEU A 398 -2.60 -11.51 -4.86
C LEU A 398 -3.33 -12.77 -5.32
N THR A 399 -4.49 -12.59 -5.94
CA THR A 399 -5.29 -13.67 -6.52
C THR A 399 -5.15 -13.65 -8.04
N PRO A 400 -4.59 -14.71 -8.66
CA PRO A 400 -4.50 -14.81 -10.11
C PRO A 400 -5.87 -14.74 -10.81
N SER A 401 -5.91 -14.08 -11.97
CA SER A 401 -7.14 -13.88 -12.76
C SER A 401 -7.87 -15.17 -13.13
N LYS A 402 -7.16 -16.29 -13.27
CA LYS A 402 -7.75 -17.62 -13.56
C LYS A 402 -8.75 -18.12 -12.52
N TYR A 403 -8.68 -17.62 -11.28
CA TYR A 403 -9.60 -17.98 -10.19
C TYR A 403 -10.81 -17.04 -10.09
N ILE A 404 -10.86 -16.00 -10.92
CA ILE A 404 -11.91 -14.98 -10.88
C ILE A 404 -12.79 -15.15 -12.11
N THR A 405 -14.10 -15.17 -11.92
CA THR A 405 -15.07 -15.35 -12.99
C THR A 405 -15.36 -14.02 -13.70
N THR A 406 -15.66 -12.97 -12.94
CA THR A 406 -15.99 -11.65 -13.50
C THR A 406 -15.71 -10.54 -12.49
N VAL A 407 -15.48 -9.34 -13.00
CA VAL A 407 -15.32 -8.11 -12.22
C VAL A 407 -16.50 -7.20 -12.53
N ILE A 408 -17.22 -6.79 -11.50
CA ILE A 408 -18.29 -5.82 -11.58
C ILE A 408 -17.73 -4.44 -11.25
N THR A 409 -17.86 -3.53 -12.20
CA THR A 409 -17.40 -2.14 -12.15
C THR A 409 -18.54 -1.20 -12.55
N GLU A 410 -18.35 0.09 -12.39
CA GLU A 410 -19.31 1.11 -12.85
C GLU A 410 -19.42 1.22 -14.37
N VAL A 411 -18.44 0.70 -15.12
CA VAL A 411 -18.50 0.61 -16.60
C VAL A 411 -19.16 -0.69 -17.08
N GLY A 412 -19.56 -1.57 -16.16
CA GLY A 412 -20.21 -2.84 -16.44
C GLY A 412 -19.47 -4.06 -15.89
N MET A 413 -19.91 -5.23 -16.34
CA MET A 413 -19.32 -6.52 -15.99
C MET A 413 -18.25 -6.89 -17.00
N ILE A 414 -17.00 -6.94 -16.56
CA ILE A 414 -15.84 -7.14 -17.44
C ILE A 414 -15.03 -8.37 -17.00
N PRO A 415 -14.30 -9.01 -17.92
CA PRO A 415 -13.28 -9.99 -17.53
C PRO A 415 -12.08 -9.27 -16.90
N CYS A 416 -11.34 -9.98 -16.05
CA CYS A 416 -10.16 -9.42 -15.36
C CYS A 416 -9.08 -8.90 -16.31
N THR A 417 -8.99 -9.47 -17.51
CA THR A 417 -8.02 -9.06 -18.55
C THR A 417 -8.33 -7.72 -19.20
N SER A 418 -9.53 -7.16 -18.99
CA SER A 418 -9.93 -5.86 -19.54
C SER A 418 -9.51 -4.67 -18.66
N VAL A 419 -8.95 -4.89 -17.47
CA VAL A 419 -8.42 -3.84 -16.59
C VAL A 419 -7.51 -2.83 -17.34
N PRO A 420 -6.49 -3.23 -18.12
CA PRO A 420 -5.63 -2.30 -18.84
C PRO A 420 -6.36 -1.55 -19.97
N VAL A 421 -7.46 -2.09 -20.51
CA VAL A 421 -8.28 -1.38 -21.50
C VAL A 421 -8.97 -0.21 -20.83
N ILE A 422 -9.62 -0.46 -19.69
CA ILE A 422 -10.28 0.60 -18.91
C ILE A 422 -9.29 1.67 -18.45
N LEU A 423 -8.08 1.28 -18.02
CA LEU A 423 -7.05 2.24 -17.66
C LEU A 423 -6.63 3.16 -18.80
N ARG A 424 -6.73 2.72 -20.07
CA ARG A 424 -6.41 3.56 -21.23
C ARG A 424 -7.50 4.58 -21.54
N GLU A 425 -8.76 4.26 -21.26
CA GLU A 425 -9.89 5.19 -21.45
C GLU A 425 -9.86 6.36 -20.45
N TYR A 426 -9.22 6.18 -19.30
CA TYR A 426 -9.10 7.21 -18.24
C TYR A 426 -7.74 7.94 -18.24
N LYS A 427 -6.91 7.79 -19.28
CA LYS A 427 -5.58 8.41 -19.36
C LYS A 427 -5.60 9.86 -19.83
#